data_AF-A0A6L5TEC5-F1
#
_entry.id   AF-A0A6L5TEC5-F1
#
_cell.length_a   1.000
_cell.length_b   1.000
_cell.length_c   1.000
_cell.angle_alpha   90.00
_cell.angle_beta   90.00
_cell.angle_gamma   90.00
#
_symmetry.space_group_name_H-M   'P 1'
#
loop_
_entity.id
_entity.type
_entity.pdbx_description
1 polymer ?
#
loop_
_entity_poly.entity_id
_entity_poly.type
_entity_poly.pdbx_seq_one_letter_code
_entity_poly.pdbx_strand_id
1 'polypeptide(L)' 'RYSGAMSRSFYVGDELKQEDIKAKYQDGILKLSVPKEEPKKVETTKHIAIEG' A
#
# COMPACT_ATOMS: atom_id res chain seq x y z
N ARG A 1 -6.44 9.50 -34.67
CA ARG A 1 -5.45 9.14 -33.62
C ARG A 1 -5.63 10.15 -32.50
N TYR A 2 -5.96 9.72 -31.29
CA TYR A 2 -6.11 10.63 -30.15
C TYR A 2 -4.80 10.72 -29.37
N SER A 3 -4.49 11.90 -28.89
CA SER A 3 -3.35 12.18 -28.02
C SER A 3 -3.79 13.10 -26.90
N GLY A 4 -3.25 12.88 -25.71
CA GLY A 4 -3.54 13.70 -24.53
C GLY A 4 -2.52 13.42 -23.43
N ALA A 5 -2.50 14.28 -22.42
CA ALA A 5 -1.70 14.09 -21.21
C ALA A 5 -2.59 13.53 -20.09
N MET A 6 -2.03 12.69 -19.22
CA MET A 6 -2.71 12.15 -18.03
C MET A 6 -1.78 12.27 -16.82
N SER A 7 -2.35 12.70 -15.70
CA SER A 7 -1.70 12.66 -14.38
C SER A 7 -2.65 12.04 -13.37
N ARG A 8 -2.12 11.23 -12.45
CA ARG A 8 -2.86 10.60 -11.34
C ARG A 8 -1.98 10.60 -10.10
N SER A 9 -2.60 10.85 -8.95
CA SER A 9 -1.95 10.83 -7.64
C SER A 9 -2.67 9.85 -6.73
N PHE A 10 -1.92 9.09 -5.94
CA PHE A 10 -2.44 8.13 -4.97
C PHE A 10 -1.75 8.37 -3.63
N TYR A 11 -2.53 8.42 -2.54
CA TYR A 11 -1.98 8.40 -1.19
C TYR A 11 -1.65 6.95 -0.82
N VAL A 12 -0.44 6.73 -0.31
CA VAL A 12 0.09 5.38 -0.02
C VAL A 12 0.48 5.20 1.45
N GLY A 13 0.15 6.15 2.31
CA GLY A 13 0.57 6.19 3.71
C GLY A 13 1.85 6.98 3.93
N ASP A 14 2.20 7.19 5.19
CA ASP A 14 3.33 8.05 5.60
C ASP A 14 4.62 7.26 5.91
N GLU A 15 4.51 5.94 6.04
CA GLU A 15 5.60 5.04 6.47
C GLU A 15 6.41 4.46 5.30
N LEU A 16 6.09 4.84 4.06
CA LEU A 16 6.78 4.34 2.87
C LEU A 16 7.87 5.30 2.40
N LYS A 17 9.05 4.75 2.08
CA LYS A 17 10.08 5.51 1.39
C LYS A 17 9.87 5.42 -0.11
N GLN A 18 10.21 6.49 -0.81
CA GLN A 18 10.11 6.54 -2.28
C GLN A 18 10.89 5.41 -2.96
N GLU A 19 12.04 5.03 -2.39
CA GLU A 19 12.92 3.96 -2.85
C GLU A 19 12.33 2.55 -2.76
N ASP A 20 11.28 2.36 -1.95
CA ASP A 20 10.58 1.07 -1.81
C ASP A 20 9.51 0.85 -2.90
N ILE A 21 9.11 1.91 -3.60
CA ILE A 21 8.10 1.86 -4.66
C ILE A 21 8.75 1.40 -5.96
N LYS A 22 8.29 0.26 -6.50
CA LYS A 22 8.82 -0.31 -7.76
C LYS A 22 7.84 -0.10 -8.91
N ALA A 23 8.36 0.23 -10.08
CA ALA A 23 7.56 0.42 -11.30
C ALA A 23 8.05 -0.47 -12.45
N LYS A 24 7.13 -1.00 -13.25
CA LYS A 24 7.43 -1.74 -14.48
C LYS A 24 6.41 -1.39 -15.57
N TYR A 25 6.90 -1.07 -16.77
CA TYR A 25 6.06 -0.91 -17.96
C TYR A 25 6.28 -2.08 -18.92
N GLN A 26 5.22 -2.82 -19.21
CA GLN A 26 5.29 -3.99 -20.08
C GLN A 26 3.95 -4.20 -20.78
N ASP A 27 3.99 -4.50 -22.08
CA ASP A 27 2.82 -4.82 -22.91
C ASP A 27 1.71 -3.76 -22.84
N GLY A 28 2.11 -2.48 -22.82
CA GLY A 28 1.19 -1.35 -22.74
C GLY A 28 0.71 -1.00 -21.33
N ILE A 29 1.11 -1.76 -20.30
CA ILE A 29 0.60 -1.64 -18.93
C ILE A 29 1.69 -1.13 -17.99
N LEU A 30 1.39 -0.05 -17.27
CA LEU A 30 2.21 0.44 -16.14
C LEU A 30 1.76 -0.25 -14.85
N LYS A 31 2.66 -1.01 -14.23
CA LYS A 31 2.46 -1.65 -12.92
C LYS A 31 3.31 -0.95 -11.87
N LEU A 32 2.66 -0.51 -10.79
CA LEU A 32 3.30 0.05 -9.59
C LEU A 32 3.14 -0.96 -8.45
N SER A 33 4.23 -1.31 -7.79
CA SER A 33 4.26 -2.18 -6.61
C SER A 33 4.62 -1.35 -5.39
N VAL A 34 3.67 -1.27 -4.45
CA VAL A 34 3.80 -0.54 -3.20
C VAL A 34 3.78 -1.57 -2.08
N PRO A 35 4.88 -1.77 -1.34
CA PRO A 35 4.90 -2.73 -0.24
C PRO A 35 3.93 -2.28 0.84
N LYS A 36 3.25 -3.25 1.46
CA LYS A 36 2.46 -2.99 2.67
C LYS A 36 3.30 -3.44 3.85
N GLU A 37 3.40 -2.61 4.89
CA GLU A 37 3.85 -3.12 6.17
C GLU A 37 2.87 -4.17 6.67
N GLU A 38 3.39 -5.32 7.12
CA GLU A 38 2.55 -6.29 7.80
C GLU A 38 1.98 -5.64 9.06
N PRO A 39 0.65 -5.60 9.25
CA PRO A 39 0.10 -5.12 10.50
C PRO A 39 0.68 -6.00 11.60
N LYS A 40 1.39 -5.39 12.56
CA LYS A 40 1.86 -6.08 13.76
C LYS A 40 0.68 -6.88 14.28
N LYS A 41 0.81 -8.22 14.32
CA LYS A 41 -0.22 -9.10 14.87
C LYS A 41 -0.60 -8.54 16.23
N VAL A 42 -1.75 -7.89 16.30
CA VAL A 42 -2.30 -7.43 17.56
C VAL A 42 -2.53 -8.72 18.32
N GLU A 43 -1.76 -8.95 19.39
CA GLU A 43 -1.98 -10.10 20.25
C GLU A 43 -3.47 -10.10 20.63
N THR A 44 -4.10 -11.21 20.27
CA THR A 44 -5.52 -11.52 20.44
C THR A 44 -6.04 -10.98 21.76
N THR A 45 -7.06 -10.13 21.69
CA THR A 45 -8.03 -9.78 22.74
C THR A 45 -7.56 -10.15 24.16
N LYS A 46 -7.05 -9.16 24.90
CA LYS A 46 -6.89 -9.25 26.36
C LYS A 46 -8.28 -9.38 26.98
N HIS A 47 -8.80 -10.61 27.03
CA HIS A 47 -10.05 -10.92 27.70
C HIS A 47 -9.76 -10.92 29.21
N ILE A 48 -10.30 -9.92 29.92
CA ILE A 48 -10.21 -9.85 31.38
C ILE A 48 -11.50 -10.46 31.92
N ALA A 49 -11.42 -11.64 32.52
CA ALA A 49 -12.54 -12.23 33.24
C ALA A 49 -12.78 -11.44 34.54
N ILE A 50 -14.04 -11.15 34.85
CA ILE A 50 -14.45 -10.55 36.13
C ILE A 50 -15.06 -11.68 36.98
N GLU A 51 -14.54 -11.89 38.19
CA GLU A 51 -15.12 -12.81 39.17
C GLU A 51 -16.24 -12.12 39.96
N GLY A 52 -17.41 -12.76 40.02
CA GLY A 52 -18.58 -12.35 40.80
C GLY A 52 -19.64 -13.44 40.83
#